data_AF-A0A2W7REX6-F1
#
_entry.id   AF-A0A2W7REX6-F1
#
_cell.length_a   1.000
_cell.length_b   1.000
_cell.length_c   1.000
_cell.angle_alpha   90.00
_cell.angle_beta   90.00
_cell.angle_gamma   90.00
#
_symmetry.space_group_name_H-M   'P 1'
#
loop_
_entity.id
_entity.type
_entity.pdbx_description
1 polymer ?
#
loop_
_entity_poly.entity_id
_entity_poly.type
_entity_poly.pdbx_seq_one_letter_code
_entity_poly.pdbx_strand_id
1 'polypeptide(L)'
;MKFNKIYFGLWILIFALFAYWQFNDPDPEVWVSIYGVAIIFCMMGTRGIFPKFPLAVVVLACVAGAIYFYPGGIGDWISQEVEQHDLSMKTPQMEEARETFGLLIVALVLSPALWKAWKRN
;
A
#
# COMPACT_ATOMS: atom_id res chain seq x y z
N MET A 1 -15.69 -7.39 16.13
CA MET A 1 -14.84 -6.32 16.69
C MET A 1 -13.39 -6.73 16.89
N LYS A 2 -13.09 -7.93 17.45
CA LYS A 2 -11.71 -8.42 17.64
C LYS A 2 -10.91 -8.52 16.32
N PHE A 3 -11.51 -9.07 15.26
CA PHE A 3 -10.87 -9.18 13.94
C PHE A 3 -10.33 -7.83 13.43
N ASN A 4 -11.17 -6.78 13.41
CA ASN A 4 -10.77 -5.47 12.91
C ASN A 4 -9.59 -4.88 13.69
N LYS A 5 -9.61 -5.02 15.02
CA LYS A 5 -8.53 -4.51 15.87
C LYS A 5 -7.21 -5.22 15.59
N ILE A 6 -7.22 -6.53 15.45
CA ILE A 6 -6.01 -7.33 15.19
C ILE A 6 -5.50 -7.06 13.76
N TYR A 7 -6.36 -7.19 12.75
CA TYR A 7 -6.00 -7.04 11.36
C TYR A 7 -5.48 -5.63 11.05
N PHE A 8 -6.28 -4.59 11.31
CA PHE A 8 -5.85 -3.21 11.02
C PHE A 8 -4.77 -2.73 11.99
N GLY A 9 -4.73 -3.24 13.23
CA GLY A 9 -3.66 -2.95 14.19
C GLY A 9 -2.30 -3.43 13.69
N LEU A 10 -2.22 -4.65 13.16
CA LEU A 10 -1.00 -5.18 12.55
C LEU A 10 -0.57 -4.32 11.36
N TRP A 11 -1.49 -3.98 10.46
CA TRP A 11 -1.17 -3.19 9.27
C TRP A 11 -0.76 -1.75 9.56
N ILE A 12 -1.20 -1.15 10.68
CA ILE A 12 -0.67 0.14 11.13
C ILE A 12 0.84 0.04 11.37
N LEU A 13 1.29 -1.01 12.06
CA LEU A 13 2.72 -1.20 12.37
C LEU A 13 3.52 -1.47 11.10
N ILE A 14 2.98 -2.30 10.19
CA ILE A 14 3.64 -2.62 8.92
C ILE A 14 3.74 -1.38 8.03
N PHE A 15 2.67 -0.59 7.86
CA PHE A 15 2.73 0.63 7.06
C PHE A 15 3.58 1.71 7.70
N ALA A 16 3.66 1.79 9.04
CA ALA A 16 4.59 2.68 9.71
C ALA A 16 6.05 2.29 9.41
N LEU A 17 6.34 0.99 9.37
CA LEU A 17 7.64 0.47 8.98
C LEU A 17 7.96 0.76 7.51
N PHE A 18 6.98 0.60 6.61
CA PHE A 18 7.15 0.96 5.20
C PHE A 18 7.42 2.45 5.05
N ALA A 19 6.59 3.31 5.65
CA ALA A 19 6.78 4.76 5.65
C ALA A 19 8.16 5.16 6.17
N TYR A 20 8.66 4.51 7.23
CA TYR A 20 10.00 4.77 7.74
C TYR A 20 11.10 4.51 6.72
N TRP A 21 11.01 3.43 5.94
CA TRP A 21 12.01 3.15 4.90
C TRP A 21 11.97 4.13 3.72
N GLN A 22 10.80 4.68 3.41
CA GLN A 22 10.62 5.64 2.32
C GLN A 22 11.35 6.97 2.53
N PHE A 23 11.82 7.29 3.74
CA PHE A 23 12.70 8.46 3.93
C PHE A 23 14.03 8.37 3.18
N ASN A 24 14.41 7.19 2.70
CA ASN A 24 15.61 7.00 1.88
C ASN A 24 15.34 7.12 0.38
N ASP A 25 14.08 7.23 -0.04
CA ASP A 25 13.71 7.37 -1.46
C ASP A 25 13.97 8.80 -1.96
N PRO A 26 14.10 9.00 -3.29
CA PRO A 26 14.26 10.33 -3.88
C PRO A 26 13.05 11.25 -3.70
N ASP A 27 11.84 10.70 -3.52
CA ASP A 27 10.55 11.39 -3.40
C ASP A 27 9.77 10.97 -2.12
N PRO A 28 10.38 11.12 -0.93
CA PRO A 28 9.84 10.60 0.33
C PRO A 28 8.48 11.21 0.69
N GLU A 29 8.22 12.47 0.32
CA GLU A 29 6.98 13.17 0.61
C GLU A 29 5.76 12.48 -0.02
N VAL A 30 5.92 11.84 -1.18
CA VAL A 30 4.83 11.16 -1.87
C VAL A 30 4.53 9.85 -1.14
N TRP A 31 5.54 9.01 -0.98
CA TRP A 31 5.35 7.66 -0.46
C TRP A 31 5.04 7.62 1.04
N VAL A 32 5.69 8.47 1.85
CA VAL A 32 5.37 8.62 3.27
C VAL A 32 3.92 9.09 3.44
N SER A 33 3.46 10.01 2.59
CA SER A 33 2.07 10.49 2.63
C SER A 33 1.07 9.39 2.27
N ILE A 34 1.35 8.57 1.25
CA ILE A 34 0.50 7.44 0.85
C ILE A 34 0.35 6.45 2.01
N TYR A 35 1.46 6.04 2.63
CA TYR A 35 1.41 5.15 3.78
C TYR A 35 0.75 5.81 5.00
N GLY A 36 0.95 7.11 5.21
CA GLY A 36 0.27 7.88 6.25
C GLY A 36 -1.26 7.85 6.10
N VAL A 37 -1.76 8.03 4.87
CA VAL A 37 -3.19 7.90 4.56
C VAL A 37 -3.67 6.46 4.84
N ALA A 38 -2.91 5.45 4.42
CA ALA A 38 -3.25 4.05 4.70
C ALA A 38 -3.33 3.76 6.21
N ILE A 39 -2.40 4.28 7.01
CA ILE A 39 -2.40 4.19 8.49
C ILE A 39 -3.66 4.83 9.07
N ILE A 40 -4.07 6.02 8.59
CA ILE A 40 -5.29 6.70 9.04
C ILE A 40 -6.52 5.81 8.81
N PHE A 41 -6.68 5.24 7.61
CA PHE A 41 -7.79 4.33 7.33
C PHE A 41 -7.74 3.04 8.14
N CYS A 42 -6.55 2.48 8.40
CA CYS A 42 -6.40 1.34 9.30
C CYS A 42 -6.80 1.72 10.74
N MET A 43 -6.40 2.90 11.25
CA MET A 43 -6.82 3.40 12.57
C MET A 43 -8.35 3.54 12.67
N MET A 44 -9.00 4.05 11.63
CA MET A 44 -10.47 4.09 11.55
C MET A 44 -11.05 2.66 11.54
N GLY A 45 -10.42 1.75 10.81
CA GLY A 45 -10.78 0.33 10.74
C GLY A 45 -10.74 -0.37 12.09
N THR A 46 -9.75 -0.08 12.96
CA THR A 46 -9.69 -0.63 14.33
C THR A 46 -10.90 -0.23 15.18
N ARG A 47 -11.46 0.96 14.93
CA ARG A 47 -12.66 1.51 15.57
C ARG A 47 -13.96 1.08 14.85
N GLY A 48 -13.85 0.36 13.73
CA GLY A 48 -14.99 -0.09 12.93
C GLY A 48 -15.68 1.03 12.15
N ILE A 49 -14.95 2.12 11.87
CA ILE A 49 -15.40 3.27 11.09
C ILE A 49 -14.91 3.08 9.65
N PHE A 50 -15.83 3.07 8.68
CA PHE A 50 -15.52 2.79 7.27
C PHE A 50 -16.17 3.84 6.36
N PRO A 51 -15.54 5.01 6.16
CA PRO A 51 -16.12 6.08 5.35
C PRO A 51 -16.09 5.69 3.87
N LYS A 52 -17.27 5.32 3.34
CA LYS A 52 -17.45 4.69 2.03
C LYS A 52 -16.76 5.40 0.87
N PHE A 53 -17.04 6.69 0.67
CA PHE A 53 -16.52 7.43 -0.49
C PHE A 53 -15.02 7.75 -0.39
N PRO A 54 -14.49 8.32 0.73
CA PRO A 54 -13.05 8.54 0.86
C PRO A 54 -12.24 7.25 0.69
N LEU A 55 -12.71 6.16 1.30
CA LEU A 55 -12.05 4.86 1.21
C LEU A 55 -12.05 4.31 -0.22
N ALA A 56 -13.16 4.46 -0.95
CA ALA A 56 -13.22 4.08 -2.36
C ALA A 56 -12.24 4.88 -3.21
N VAL A 57 -12.15 6.19 -3.00
CA VAL A 57 -11.21 7.06 -3.72
C VAL A 57 -9.76 6.63 -3.47
N VAL A 58 -9.38 6.37 -2.22
CA VAL A 58 -8.02 5.90 -1.90
C VAL A 58 -7.72 4.56 -2.56
N VAL A 59 -8.61 3.58 -2.43
CA VAL A 59 -8.40 2.25 -3.04
C VAL A 59 -8.28 2.36 -4.57
N LEU A 60 -9.14 3.13 -5.22
CA LEU A 60 -9.09 3.32 -6.67
C LEU A 60 -7.85 4.08 -7.11
N ALA A 61 -7.42 5.11 -6.36
CA ALA A 61 -6.19 5.85 -6.64
C ALA A 61 -4.96 4.94 -6.52
N CYS A 62 -4.90 4.08 -5.51
CA CYS A 62 -3.82 3.09 -5.37
C CYS A 62 -3.82 2.09 -6.53
N VAL A 63 -4.98 1.59 -6.95
CA VAL A 63 -5.07 0.68 -8.12
C VAL A 63 -4.64 1.39 -9.41
N ALA A 64 -5.10 2.63 -9.63
CA ALA A 64 -4.72 3.41 -10.80
C ALA A 64 -3.22 3.73 -10.83
N GLY A 65 -2.66 4.11 -9.68
CA GLY A 65 -1.21 4.34 -9.54
C GLY A 65 -0.41 3.06 -9.77
N ALA A 66 -0.86 1.92 -9.24
CA ALA A 66 -0.20 0.63 -9.50
C ALA A 66 -0.20 0.25 -10.99
N ILE A 67 -1.26 0.60 -11.73
CA ILE A 67 -1.29 0.40 -13.19
C ILE A 67 -0.35 1.38 -13.90
N TYR A 68 -0.26 2.63 -13.41
CA TYR A 68 0.59 3.67 -13.98
C TYR A 68 2.09 3.35 -13.83
N PHE A 69 2.52 2.91 -12.64
CA PHE A 69 3.92 2.57 -12.36
C PHE A 69 4.30 1.14 -12.79
N TYR A 70 3.40 0.41 -13.45
CA TYR A 70 3.66 -0.98 -13.81
C TYR A 70 4.82 -1.07 -14.83
N PRO A 71 5.95 -1.75 -14.51
CA PRO A 71 7.18 -1.73 -15.32
C PRO A 71 7.09 -2.60 -16.59
N GLY A 72 5.89 -3.01 -17.01
CA GLY A 72 5.64 -3.77 -18.24
C GLY A 72 5.76 -5.29 -18.11
N GLY A 73 6.63 -5.83 -17.24
CA GLY A 73 6.87 -7.27 -17.11
C GLY A 73 7.22 -7.76 -15.71
N ILE A 74 6.30 -8.50 -15.07
CA ILE A 74 6.54 -9.13 -13.75
C ILE A 74 7.65 -10.19 -13.82
N GLY A 75 7.73 -10.96 -14.93
CA GLY A 75 8.73 -12.02 -15.10
C GLY A 75 10.16 -11.48 -15.10
N ASP A 76 10.38 -10.40 -15.85
CA ASP A 76 11.69 -9.75 -15.96
C ASP A 76 12.11 -9.08 -14.65
N TRP A 77 11.16 -8.53 -13.90
CA TRP A 77 11.41 -7.98 -12.57
C TRP A 77 11.80 -9.08 -11.57
N ILE A 78 11.06 -10.19 -11.52
CA ILE A 78 11.38 -11.32 -10.62
C ILE A 78 12.77 -11.88 -10.94
N SER A 79 13.12 -12.04 -12.21
CA SER A 79 14.47 -12.50 -12.56
C SER A 79 15.55 -11.52 -12.11
N GLN A 80 15.31 -10.21 -12.26
CA GLN A 80 16.26 -9.18 -11.81
C GLN A 80 16.44 -9.19 -10.29
N GLU A 81 15.36 -9.23 -9.51
CA GLU A 81 15.40 -9.34 -8.04
C GLU A 81 16.15 -10.59 -7.58
N VAL A 82 15.89 -11.74 -8.21
CA VAL A 82 16.53 -13.02 -7.85
C VAL A 82 18.03 -13.00 -8.16
N GLU A 83 18.44 -12.45 -9.31
CA GLU A 83 19.85 -12.35 -9.69
C GLU A 83 20.63 -11.38 -8.80
N GLN A 84 19.97 -10.33 -8.30
CA GLN A 84 20.66 -9.27 -7.58
C GLN A 84 20.99 -9.62 -6.13
N HIS A 85 20.22 -10.52 -5.50
CA HIS A 85 20.41 -11.00 -4.14
C HIS A 85 20.55 -9.91 -3.05
N ASP A 86 20.11 -8.68 -3.34
CA ASP A 86 20.03 -7.58 -2.38
C ASP A 86 18.75 -6.76 -2.58
N LEU A 87 18.32 -6.07 -1.52
CA LEU A 87 17.11 -5.24 -1.53
C LEU A 87 17.39 -3.82 -2.03
N SER A 88 18.54 -3.59 -2.67
CA SER A 88 18.90 -2.26 -3.13
C SER A 88 18.28 -1.99 -4.50
N MET A 89 17.75 -0.79 -4.67
CA MET A 89 17.13 -0.39 -5.92
C MET A 89 18.21 0.13 -6.86
N LYS A 90 18.61 -0.69 -7.84
CA LYS A 90 19.70 -0.35 -8.78
C LYS A 90 19.20 0.12 -10.14
N THR A 91 17.95 -0.19 -10.49
CA THR A 91 17.36 0.15 -11.78
C THR A 91 16.03 0.91 -11.58
N PRO A 92 15.66 1.82 -12.51
CA PRO A 92 14.36 2.48 -12.46
C PRO A 92 13.18 1.50 -12.45
N GLN A 93 13.32 0.36 -13.14
CA GLN A 93 12.29 -0.68 -13.19
C GLN A 93 12.06 -1.34 -11.83
N MET A 94 13.10 -1.46 -10.99
CA MET A 94 12.95 -1.97 -9.63
C MET A 94 12.21 -1.00 -8.73
N GLU A 95 12.50 0.32 -8.85
CA GLU A 95 11.76 1.35 -8.14
C GLU A 95 10.28 1.34 -8.55
N GLU A 96 10.00 1.40 -9.85
CA GLU A 96 8.64 1.33 -10.39
C GLU A 96 7.88 0.05 -9.95
N ALA A 97 8.58 -1.09 -9.89
CA ALA A 97 8.00 -2.32 -9.36
C ALA A 97 7.69 -2.21 -7.86
N ARG A 98 8.64 -1.72 -7.04
CA ARG A 98 8.46 -1.52 -5.60
C ARG A 98 7.26 -0.61 -5.32
N GLU A 99 7.17 0.50 -6.03
CA GLU A 99 6.08 1.46 -5.96
C GLU A 99 4.74 0.83 -6.34
N THR A 100 4.71 0.08 -7.45
CA THR A 100 3.55 -0.69 -7.90
C THR A 100 3.07 -1.65 -6.82
N PHE A 101 3.95 -2.47 -6.25
CA PHE A 101 3.59 -3.42 -5.20
C PHE A 101 3.17 -2.72 -3.91
N GLY A 102 3.83 -1.63 -3.55
CA GLY A 102 3.44 -0.79 -2.40
C GLY A 102 1.99 -0.33 -2.51
N LEU A 103 1.60 0.20 -3.66
CA LEU A 103 0.23 0.65 -3.94
C LEU A 103 -0.78 -0.51 -3.96
N LEU A 104 -0.43 -1.65 -4.56
CA LEU A 104 -1.27 -2.85 -4.55
C LEU A 104 -1.51 -3.37 -3.12
N ILE A 105 -0.48 -3.39 -2.28
CA ILE A 105 -0.62 -3.79 -0.87
C ILE A 105 -1.59 -2.85 -0.15
N VAL A 106 -1.46 -1.53 -0.31
CA VAL A 106 -2.40 -0.57 0.29
C VAL A 106 -3.83 -0.84 -0.16
N ALA A 107 -4.07 -1.02 -1.47
CA ALA A 107 -5.39 -1.32 -2.01
C ALA A 107 -5.97 -2.62 -1.44
N LEU A 108 -5.17 -3.69 -1.40
CA LEU A 108 -5.57 -5.00 -0.88
C LEU A 108 -5.90 -4.94 0.61
N VAL A 109 -5.10 -4.23 1.41
CA VAL A 109 -5.28 -4.12 2.86
C VAL A 109 -6.51 -3.30 3.23
N LEU A 110 -6.83 -2.28 2.44
CA LEU A 110 -8.00 -1.44 2.65
C LEU A 110 -9.29 -2.07 2.06
N SER A 111 -9.18 -3.05 1.17
CA SER A 111 -10.32 -3.73 0.55
C SER A 111 -11.34 -4.34 1.54
N PRO A 112 -10.97 -4.95 2.69
CA PRO A 112 -11.95 -5.47 3.64
C PRO A 112 -12.70 -4.36 4.36
N ALA A 113 -12.07 -3.20 4.57
CA ALA A 113 -12.74 -2.02 5.11
C ALA A 113 -13.74 -1.47 4.08
N LEU A 114 -13.36 -1.43 2.80
CA LEU A 114 -14.22 -0.99 1.71
C LEU A 114 -15.46 -1.89 1.62
N TRP A 115 -15.26 -3.21 1.54
CA TRP A 115 -16.36 -4.18 1.51
C TRP A 115 -17.34 -4.00 2.68
N LYS A 116 -16.83 -3.79 3.90
CA LYS A 116 -17.67 -3.52 5.09
C LYS A 116 -18.43 -2.19 5.00
N ALA A 117 -17.86 -1.17 4.36
CA ALA A 117 -18.53 0.11 4.14
C ALA A 117 -19.76 -0.03 3.22
N TRP A 118 -19.65 -0.87 2.19
CA TRP A 118 -20.74 -1.11 1.24
C TRP A 118 -21.80 -2.07 1.79
N LYS A 119 -21.44 -3.05 2.63
CA LYS A 119 -22.41 -3.97 3.25
C LYS A 119 -23.27 -3.38 4.37
N ARG A 120 -22.85 -2.25 4.95
CA ARG A 120 -23.53 -1.59 6.07
C ARG A 120 -24.58 -0.56 5.65
N ASN A 121 -24.65 -0.23 4.36
CA ASN A 121 -25.70 0.59 3.75
C ASN A 121 -26.64 -0.32 2.96
#